data_AF-A0AAJ5WRP9-F1
#
_entry.id   AF-A0AAJ5WRP9-F1
#
_cell.length_a   1.000
_cell.length_b   1.000
_cell.length_c   1.000
_cell.angle_alpha   90.00
_cell.angle_beta   90.00
_cell.angle_gamma   90.00
#
_symmetry.space_group_name_H-M   'P 1'
#
loop_
_entity.id
_entity.type
_entity.pdbx_description
1 polymer ?
#
loop_
_entity_poly.entity_id
_entity_poly.type
_entity_poly.pdbx_seq_one_letter_code
_entity_poly.pdbx_strand_id
1 'polypeptide(L)'
;MMEGNGKWENGKQQLAKWLQSKSSKTSLGIQKVILVAVVLLVGAYCGALLVEPVINRLDKGGLSLSPKIERNEREVIERRIRGLEHMLDSLGRSPAGRKKRDSILRENPGLPDSIGKWKGRLKSLGD
;
A
#
# COMPACT_ATOMS: atom_id res chain seq x y z
N MET A 1 48.43 31.60 -6.89
CA MET A 1 47.77 30.61 -5.99
C MET A 1 46.76 29.80 -6.82
N MET A 2 47.17 28.69 -7.43
CA MET A 2 46.29 27.79 -8.22
C MET A 2 46.71 26.32 -8.04
N GLU A 3 46.81 25.84 -6.79
CA GLU A 3 47.25 24.46 -6.47
C GLU A 3 46.14 23.54 -5.94
N GLY A 4 44.88 24.01 -5.88
CA GLY A 4 43.78 23.28 -5.21
C GLY A 4 43.06 22.20 -6.03
N ASN A 5 42.97 22.34 -7.37
CA ASN A 5 42.09 21.48 -8.18
C ASN A 5 42.72 20.14 -8.62
N GLY A 6 44.05 20.09 -8.80
CA GLY A 6 44.72 18.89 -9.32
C GLY A 6 44.68 17.68 -8.38
N LYS A 7 44.62 17.90 -7.06
CA LYS A 7 44.53 16.80 -6.07
C LYS A 7 43.17 16.11 -6.09
N TRP A 8 42.09 16.85 -6.36
CA TRP A 8 40.72 16.32 -6.35
C TRP A 8 40.41 15.54 -7.63
N GLU A 9 40.91 15.99 -8.79
CA GLU A 9 40.76 15.28 -10.06
C GLU A 9 41.55 13.98 -10.09
N ASN A 10 42.79 13.98 -9.57
CA ASN A 10 43.59 12.77 -9.44
C ASN A 10 42.96 11.74 -8.47
N GLY A 11 42.32 12.20 -7.39
CA GLY A 11 41.58 11.35 -6.47
C GLY A 11 40.37 10.67 -7.13
N LYS A 12 39.61 11.42 -7.95
CA LYS A 12 38.48 10.85 -8.71
C LYS A 12 38.93 9.84 -9.76
N GLN A 13 40.02 10.11 -10.46
CA GLN A 13 40.57 9.18 -11.45
C GLN A 13 41.14 7.91 -10.81
N GLN A 14 41.75 8.00 -9.63
CA GLN A 14 42.20 6.83 -8.87
C GLN A 14 41.03 6.01 -8.32
N LEU A 15 39.97 6.66 -7.83
CA LEU A 15 38.73 5.98 -7.42
C LEU A 15 38.03 5.30 -8.59
N ALA A 16 37.95 5.96 -9.75
CA ALA A 16 37.39 5.37 -10.96
C ALA A 16 38.21 4.17 -11.44
N LYS A 17 39.55 4.26 -11.46
CA LYS A 17 40.42 3.13 -11.80
C LYS A 17 40.36 2.00 -10.76
N TRP A 18 40.17 2.30 -9.48
CA TRP A 18 39.99 1.30 -8.43
C TRP A 18 38.62 0.61 -8.52
N LEU A 19 37.55 1.36 -8.77
CA LEU A 19 36.22 0.84 -9.03
C LEU A 19 36.21 -0.01 -10.31
N GLN A 20 36.91 0.41 -11.36
CA GLN A 20 36.97 -0.30 -12.63
C GLN A 20 37.87 -1.54 -12.55
N SER A 21 38.97 -1.52 -11.79
CA SER A 21 39.80 -2.71 -11.56
C SER A 21 39.12 -3.74 -10.65
N LYS A 22 38.27 -3.27 -9.72
CA LYS A 22 37.47 -4.14 -8.84
C LYS A 22 36.20 -4.66 -9.52
N SER A 23 35.62 -3.89 -10.45
CA SER A 23 34.43 -4.26 -11.24
C SER A 23 34.76 -5.16 -12.43
N SER A 24 35.91 -4.99 -13.09
CA SER A 24 36.31 -5.80 -14.27
C SER A 24 36.73 -7.24 -13.93
N LYS A 25 36.92 -7.55 -12.65
CA LYS A 25 37.12 -8.93 -12.15
C LYS A 25 35.90 -9.47 -11.40
N THR A 26 34.75 -8.80 -11.48
CA THR A 26 33.53 -9.30 -10.85
C THR A 26 32.94 -10.39 -11.73
N SER A 27 33.50 -11.59 -11.56
CA SER A 27 32.91 -12.85 -12.03
C SER A 27 31.41 -12.85 -11.72
N LEU A 28 30.61 -13.39 -12.66
CA LEU A 28 29.16 -13.61 -12.50
C LEU A 28 28.80 -14.22 -11.13
N GLY A 29 29.71 -14.98 -10.52
CA GLY A 29 29.58 -15.51 -9.16
C GLY A 29 29.50 -14.43 -8.08
N ILE A 30 30.37 -13.42 -8.11
CA ILE A 30 30.38 -12.32 -7.12
C ILE A 30 29.15 -11.43 -7.28
N GLN A 31 28.71 -11.19 -8.52
CA GLN A 31 27.46 -10.45 -8.77
C GLN A 31 26.24 -11.19 -8.21
N LYS A 32 26.20 -12.53 -8.34
CA LYS A 32 25.18 -13.37 -7.69
C LYS A 32 25.27 -13.29 -6.16
N VAL A 33 26.46 -13.32 -5.58
CA VAL A 33 26.65 -13.22 -4.12
C VAL A 33 26.18 -11.87 -3.58
N ILE A 34 26.48 -10.77 -4.27
CA ILE A 34 26.00 -9.43 -3.90
C ILE A 34 24.47 -9.37 -3.99
N LEU A 35 23.89 -9.91 -5.06
CA LEU A 35 22.43 -9.90 -5.24
C LEU A 35 21.73 -10.74 -4.16
N VAL A 36 22.26 -11.92 -3.82
CA VAL A 36 21.75 -12.75 -2.72
C VAL A 36 21.88 -12.02 -1.38
N ALA A 37 23.01 -11.37 -1.12
CA ALA A 37 23.22 -10.59 0.10
C ALA A 37 22.22 -9.43 0.22
N VAL A 38 21.95 -8.72 -0.88
CA VAL A 38 20.95 -7.64 -0.91
C VAL A 38 19.53 -8.19 -0.70
N VAL A 39 19.17 -9.29 -1.35
CA VAL A 39 17.86 -9.93 -1.16
C VAL A 39 17.69 -10.42 0.27
N LEU A 40 18.73 -11.00 0.89
CA LEU A 40 18.71 -11.39 2.29
C LEU A 40 18.58 -10.19 3.22
N LEU A 41 19.30 -9.09 2.95
CA LEU A 41 19.21 -7.86 3.74
C LEU A 41 17.81 -7.23 3.64
N VAL A 42 17.26 -7.11 2.43
CA VAL A 42 15.91 -6.56 2.22
C VAL A 42 14.87 -7.51 2.78
N GLY A 43 15.04 -8.83 2.63
CA GLY A 43 14.15 -9.85 3.20
C GLY A 43 14.17 -9.83 4.73
N ALA A 44 15.34 -9.73 5.35
CA ALA A 44 15.49 -9.61 6.80
C ALA A 44 14.95 -8.28 7.31
N TYR A 45 15.17 -7.17 6.60
CA TYR A 45 14.64 -5.85 6.94
C TYR A 45 13.11 -5.81 6.81
N CYS A 46 12.57 -6.40 5.74
CA CYS A 46 11.13 -6.54 5.55
C CYS A 46 10.53 -7.47 6.61
N GLY A 47 11.21 -8.56 6.96
CA GLY A 47 10.88 -9.42 8.08
C GLY A 47 10.86 -8.67 9.40
N ALA A 48 11.91 -7.90 9.73
CA ALA A 48 11.99 -7.10 10.95
C ALA A 48 10.88 -6.05 11.04
N LEU A 49 10.52 -5.41 9.93
CA LEU A 49 9.39 -4.48 9.84
C LEU A 49 8.03 -5.18 10.02
N LEU A 50 7.92 -6.47 9.70
CA LEU A 50 6.74 -7.27 9.99
C LEU A 50 6.74 -7.80 11.42
N VAL A 51 7.91 -8.00 12.03
CA VAL A 51 8.05 -8.55 13.38
C VAL A 51 7.48 -7.61 14.44
N GLU A 52 7.68 -6.30 14.36
CA GLU A 52 7.07 -5.36 15.33
C GLU A 52 5.53 -5.34 15.31
N PRO A 53 4.83 -5.25 14.16
CA PRO A 53 3.38 -5.32 14.13
C PRO A 53 2.87 -6.74 14.38
N VAL A 54 3.58 -7.80 13.96
CA VAL A 54 3.16 -9.20 14.15
C VAL A 54 3.40 -9.69 15.58
N ILE A 55 4.52 -9.35 16.22
CA ILE A 55 4.75 -9.64 17.66
C ILE A 55 3.80 -8.80 18.52
N ASN A 56 3.56 -7.52 18.22
CA ASN A 56 2.50 -6.77 18.92
C ASN A 56 1.08 -7.33 18.69
N ARG A 57 0.86 -8.09 17.60
CA ARG A 57 -0.38 -8.82 17.34
C ARG A 57 -0.40 -10.20 18.00
N LEU A 58 0.74 -10.88 18.16
CA LEU A 58 0.85 -12.19 18.82
C LEU A 58 0.88 -12.07 20.35
N ASP A 59 1.62 -11.11 20.89
CA ASP A 59 1.69 -10.82 22.34
C ASP A 59 0.32 -10.35 22.88
N LYS A 60 -0.47 -9.68 22.03
CA LYS A 60 -1.88 -9.31 22.31
C LYS A 60 -2.91 -10.29 21.75
N GLY A 61 -2.48 -11.41 21.18
CA GLY A 61 -3.32 -12.25 20.32
C GLY A 61 -3.00 -13.72 20.41
N GLY A 62 -3.00 -14.25 21.63
CA GLY A 62 -3.60 -15.56 21.83
C GLY A 62 -5.03 -15.51 21.31
N LEU A 63 -5.23 -15.93 20.05
CA LEU A 63 -6.41 -16.58 19.48
C LEU A 63 -7.80 -16.15 20.00
N SER A 64 -7.98 -14.89 20.34
CA SER A 64 -9.29 -14.33 20.64
C SER A 64 -9.80 -13.65 19.38
N LEU A 65 -10.83 -14.26 18.80
CA LEU A 65 -11.85 -13.61 17.96
C LEU A 65 -12.40 -12.38 18.71
N SER A 66 -11.62 -11.31 18.71
CA SER A 66 -11.90 -10.07 19.43
C SER A 66 -12.65 -9.12 18.47
N PRO A 67 -13.70 -8.41 18.93
CA PRO A 67 -14.70 -7.65 18.13
C PRO A 67 -14.15 -6.48 17.30
N LYS A 68 -12.82 -6.35 17.18
CA LYS A 68 -12.16 -5.30 16.40
C LYS A 68 -12.24 -5.53 14.89
N ILE A 69 -12.42 -6.78 14.44
CA ILE A 69 -12.68 -7.08 13.02
C ILE A 69 -14.10 -6.64 12.64
N GLU A 70 -15.11 -6.89 13.48
CA GLU A 70 -16.48 -6.37 13.27
C GLU A 70 -16.53 -4.85 13.19
N ARG A 71 -15.78 -4.14 14.05
CA ARG A 71 -15.70 -2.68 13.99
C ARG A 71 -15.12 -2.18 12.66
N ASN A 72 -14.13 -2.90 12.12
CA ASN A 72 -13.54 -2.57 10.82
C ASN A 72 -14.52 -2.83 9.67
N GLU A 73 -15.24 -3.95 9.68
CA GLU A 73 -16.26 -4.23 8.66
C GLU A 73 -17.42 -3.23 8.71
N ARG A 74 -17.89 -2.87 9.91
CA ARG A 74 -18.91 -1.85 10.13
C ARG A 74 -18.49 -0.50 9.55
N GLU A 75 -17.29 -0.02 9.89
CA GLU A 75 -16.77 1.25 9.37
C GLU A 75 -16.60 1.24 7.85
N VAL A 76 -16.13 0.13 7.28
CA VAL A 76 -15.94 -0.01 5.83
C VAL A 76 -17.28 0.00 5.10
N ILE A 77 -18.28 -0.73 5.61
CA ILE A 77 -19.63 -0.76 5.04
C ILE A 77 -20.29 0.62 5.16
N GLU A 78 -20.16 1.29 6.31
CA GLU A 78 -20.74 2.61 6.54
C GLU A 78 -20.12 3.70 5.65
N ARG A 79 -18.80 3.67 5.42
CA ARG A 79 -18.13 4.58 4.48
C ARG A 79 -18.57 4.35 3.03
N ARG A 80 -18.73 3.09 2.63
CA ARG A 80 -19.17 2.74 1.26
C ARG A 80 -20.61 3.18 1.01
N ILE A 81 -21.52 2.93 1.95
CA ILE A 81 -22.92 3.37 1.86
C ILE A 81 -22.97 4.90 1.77
N ARG A 82 -22.31 5.62 2.68
CA ARG A 82 -22.29 7.09 2.66
C ARG A 82 -21.71 7.67 1.37
N GLY A 83 -20.63 7.08 0.85
CA GLY A 83 -20.02 7.52 -0.40
C GLY A 83 -20.97 7.36 -1.59
N LEU A 84 -21.63 6.21 -1.69
CA LEU A 84 -22.61 5.92 -2.74
C LEU A 84 -23.83 6.83 -2.65
N GLU A 85 -24.39 7.03 -1.46
CA GLU A 85 -25.51 7.94 -1.24
C GLU A 85 -25.15 9.37 -1.58
N HIS A 86 -23.98 9.84 -1.14
CA HIS A 86 -23.53 11.19 -1.46
C HIS A 86 -23.31 11.38 -2.97
N MET A 87 -22.77 10.39 -3.66
CA MET A 87 -22.61 10.42 -5.11
C MET A 87 -23.95 10.46 -5.84
N LEU A 88 -24.91 9.61 -5.46
CA LEU A 88 -26.26 9.60 -6.05
C LEU A 88 -27.03 10.88 -5.76
N ASP A 89 -26.89 11.45 -4.57
CA ASP A 89 -27.48 12.74 -4.18
C ASP A 89 -26.86 13.89 -4.97
N SER A 90 -25.52 13.93 -5.09
CA SER A 90 -24.80 14.92 -5.89
C SER A 90 -25.20 14.89 -7.36
N LEU A 91 -25.35 13.68 -7.93
CA LEU A 91 -25.89 13.50 -9.27
C LEU A 91 -27.34 14.00 -9.37
N GLY A 92 -28.17 13.80 -8.34
CA GLY A 92 -29.56 14.26 -8.32
C GLY A 92 -29.77 15.78 -8.33
N ARG A 93 -28.75 16.58 -7.96
CA ARG A 93 -28.84 18.04 -7.82
C ARG A 93 -28.91 18.81 -9.14
N SER A 94 -28.44 18.24 -10.24
CA SER A 94 -28.47 18.89 -11.56
C SER A 94 -29.33 18.11 -12.57
N PRO A 95 -29.98 18.77 -13.54
CA PRO A 95 -30.80 18.08 -14.56
C PRO A 95 -29.99 17.04 -15.37
N ALA A 96 -28.74 17.37 -15.71
CA ALA A 96 -27.83 16.46 -16.39
C ALA A 96 -27.36 15.31 -15.50
N GLY A 97 -27.15 15.57 -14.20
CA GLY A 97 -26.78 14.55 -13.22
C GLY A 97 -27.91 13.57 -12.93
N ARG A 98 -29.19 14.00 -12.93
CA ARG A 98 -30.35 13.10 -12.81
C ARG A 98 -30.37 12.08 -13.93
N LYS A 99 -30.09 12.51 -15.17
CA LYS A 99 -30.00 11.61 -16.33
C LYS A 99 -28.88 10.57 -16.17
N LYS A 100 -27.73 10.97 -15.62
CA LYS A 100 -26.63 10.05 -15.28
C LYS A 100 -26.99 9.10 -14.13
N ARG A 101 -27.63 9.61 -13.08
CA ARG A 101 -28.13 8.79 -11.96
C ARG A 101 -29.08 7.71 -12.46
N ASP A 102 -30.05 8.11 -13.28
CA ASP A 102 -31.06 7.18 -13.80
C ASP A 102 -30.42 6.17 -14.79
N SER A 103 -29.38 6.56 -15.55
CA SER A 103 -28.58 5.61 -16.35
C SER A 103 -27.86 4.58 -15.48
N ILE A 104 -27.21 5.02 -14.39
CA ILE A 104 -26.48 4.15 -13.46
C ILE A 104 -27.44 3.15 -12.80
N LEU A 105 -28.62 3.63 -12.36
CA LEU A 105 -29.66 2.79 -11.76
C LEU A 105 -30.26 1.80 -12.77
N ARG A 106 -30.36 2.20 -14.04
CA ARG A 106 -30.87 1.34 -15.11
C ARG A 106 -29.87 0.26 -15.53
N GLU A 107 -28.58 0.58 -15.56
CA GLU A 107 -27.51 -0.39 -15.82
C GLU A 107 -27.28 -1.34 -14.64
N ASN A 108 -27.57 -0.89 -13.41
CA ASN A 108 -27.37 -1.65 -12.19
C ASN A 108 -28.66 -1.73 -11.35
N PRO A 109 -29.69 -2.49 -11.79
CA PRO A 109 -30.98 -2.55 -11.11
C PRO A 109 -30.89 -3.13 -9.68
N GLY A 110 -29.85 -3.91 -9.37
CA GLY A 110 -29.58 -4.46 -8.05
C GLY A 110 -28.86 -3.52 -7.08
N LEU A 111 -28.45 -2.33 -7.53
CA LEU A 111 -27.76 -1.34 -6.69
C LEU A 111 -28.61 -0.85 -5.50
N PRO A 112 -29.88 -0.42 -5.68
CA PRO A 112 -30.73 -0.04 -4.55
C PRO A 112 -31.00 -1.19 -3.57
N ASP A 113 -31.17 -2.41 -4.08
CA ASP A 113 -31.35 -3.61 -3.25
C ASP A 113 -30.08 -3.93 -2.44
N SER A 114 -28.91 -3.81 -3.06
CA SER A 114 -27.61 -4.01 -2.40
C SER A 114 -27.37 -2.98 -1.29
N ILE A 115 -27.74 -1.71 -1.51
CA ILE A 115 -27.67 -0.67 -0.48
C ILE A 115 -28.61 -1.01 0.69
N GLY A 116 -29.84 -1.45 0.39
CA GLY A 116 -30.79 -1.91 1.41
C GLY A 116 -30.24 -3.07 2.23
N LYS A 117 -29.66 -4.08 1.58
CA LYS A 117 -29.03 -5.24 2.22
C LYS A 117 -27.83 -4.84 3.10
N TRP A 118 -26.99 -3.93 2.64
CA TRP A 118 -25.86 -3.44 3.43
C TRP A 118 -26.30 -2.60 4.63
N LYS A 119 -27.36 -1.78 4.49
CA LYS A 119 -27.98 -1.06 5.62
C LYS A 119 -28.59 -2.01 6.65
N GLY A 120 -29.27 -3.06 6.19
CA GLY A 120 -29.80 -4.11 7.07
C GLY A 120 -28.71 -4.81 7.87
N ARG A 121 -27.60 -5.19 7.20
CA ARG A 121 -26.41 -5.76 7.85
C ARG A 121 -25.74 -4.77 8.82
N LEU A 122 -25.72 -3.47 8.51
CA LEU A 122 -25.18 -2.45 9.41
C LEU A 122 -26.01 -2.34 10.70
N LYS A 123 -27.34 -2.47 10.59
CA LYS A 123 -28.24 -2.45 11.76
C LYS A 123 -28.04 -3.67 12.65
N SER A 124 -27.91 -4.87 12.07
CA SER A 124 -27.65 -6.10 12.84
C SER A 124 -26.27 -6.16 13.50
N LEU A 125 -25.33 -5.28 13.11
CA LEU A 125 -24.01 -5.13 13.74
C LEU A 125 -23.99 -4.05 14.84
N GLY A 126 -25.14 -3.42 15.13
CA GLY A 126 -25.26 -2.33 16.11
C GLY A 126 -26.22 -2.60 17.26
N ASP A 127 -27.01 -3.67 17.19
CA ASP A 127 -27.81 -4.25 18.28
C ASP A 127 -27.02 -5.39 18.94
#